data_AF-A0A6M3KGJ2-F1
#
_entry.id   AF-A0A6M3KGJ2-F1
#
_cell.length_a   1.000
_cell.length_b   1.000
_cell.length_c   1.000
_cell.angle_alpha   90.00
_cell.angle_beta   90.00
_cell.angle_gamma   90.00
#
_symmetry.space_group_name_H-M   'P 1'
#
loop_
_entity.id
_entity.type
_entity.pdbx_description
1 polymer ?
#
loop_
_entity_poly.entity_id
_entity_poly.type
_entity_poly.pdbx_seq_one_letter_code
_entity_poly.pdbx_strand_id
1 'polypeptide(L)'
;MPQIGEIKHGKDIGKPKSPFSNFIWHACEHCSKERWVHFVNSNPVNTLCLKCHNRSEREHHHPRWKGGRNKHREGYIIIRIFPEDPIYPMCHSRDGYILEHRYIMANHLGRCLESWEIVHHKNRIKDDNRIENLELISDISHRQITILGSKIDMLLNGQRELKEEIRLLRLENKMLREKSTL
;
A
#
# COMPACT_ATOMS: atom_id res chain seq x y z
N MET A 1 15.38 16.22 34.45
CA MET A 1 14.54 16.56 33.27
C MET A 1 13.12 16.78 33.77
N PRO A 2 12.29 17.60 33.10
CA PRO A 2 10.88 17.72 33.45
C PRO A 2 10.13 16.39 33.26
N GLN A 3 9.00 16.22 33.94
CA GLN A 3 8.15 15.01 33.87
C GLN A 3 6.91 15.24 33.01
N ILE A 4 6.41 14.20 32.32
CA ILE A 4 5.16 14.30 31.56
C ILE A 4 4.01 14.63 32.51
N GLY A 5 3.26 15.70 32.21
CA GLY A 5 2.22 16.24 33.08
C GLY A 5 2.66 17.39 33.98
N GLU A 6 3.96 17.71 34.06
CA GLU A 6 4.47 18.86 34.81
C GLU A 6 3.94 20.18 34.23
N ILE A 7 3.42 21.07 35.09
CA ILE A 7 2.88 22.38 34.69
C ILE A 7 3.74 23.50 35.28
N LYS A 8 4.10 24.49 34.44
CA LYS A 8 4.88 25.69 34.82
C LYS A 8 4.40 26.93 34.07
N HIS A 9 4.69 28.13 34.59
CA HIS A 9 4.43 29.37 33.85
C HIS A 9 5.53 29.62 32.82
N GLY A 10 5.22 30.36 31.76
CA GLY A 10 6.18 30.70 30.71
C GLY A 10 7.50 31.32 31.21
N LYS A 11 7.45 32.12 32.27
CA LYS A 11 8.65 32.70 32.92
C LYS A 11 9.60 31.63 33.46
N ASP A 12 9.07 30.53 34.00
CA ASP A 12 9.82 29.47 34.68
C ASP A 12 10.50 28.52 33.68
N ILE A 13 10.17 28.64 32.39
CA ILE A 13 10.62 27.79 31.27
C ILE A 13 11.20 28.59 30.08
N GLY A 14 11.53 29.87 30.28
CA GLY A 14 12.18 30.71 29.25
C GLY A 14 11.28 31.10 28.06
N LYS A 15 9.99 31.39 28.28
CA LYS A 15 9.03 31.88 27.27
C LYS A 15 8.70 33.37 27.48
N PRO A 16 9.59 34.31 27.08
CA PRO A 16 9.40 35.75 27.34
C PRO A 16 8.19 36.37 26.61
N LYS A 17 7.68 35.74 25.55
CA LYS A 17 6.45 36.18 24.85
C LYS A 17 5.14 35.82 25.57
N SER A 18 5.19 34.99 26.60
CA SER A 18 3.99 34.50 27.31
C SER A 18 4.30 34.15 28.78
N PRO A 19 4.91 35.07 29.56
CA PRO A 19 5.54 34.73 30.84
C PRO A 19 4.55 34.24 31.91
N PHE A 20 3.30 34.70 31.87
CA PHE A 20 2.25 34.32 32.83
C PHE A 20 1.34 33.19 32.32
N SER A 21 1.49 32.73 31.07
CA SER A 21 0.71 31.61 30.55
C SER A 21 1.20 30.29 31.12
N ASN A 22 0.27 29.39 31.42
CA ASN A 22 0.61 28.02 31.82
C ASN A 22 1.06 27.19 30.61
N PHE A 23 2.05 26.34 30.84
CA PHE A 23 2.54 25.34 29.92
C PHE A 23 2.62 23.99 30.63
N ILE A 24 2.31 22.92 29.91
CA ILE A 24 2.43 21.53 30.36
C ILE A 24 3.54 20.83 29.57
N TRP A 25 4.34 20.00 30.23
CA TRP A 25 5.31 19.13 29.55
C TRP A 25 4.58 17.89 29.02
N HIS A 26 4.53 17.74 27.70
CA HIS A 26 3.64 16.79 27.03
C HIS A 26 4.31 16.11 25.83
N ALA A 27 4.21 14.78 25.77
CA ALA A 27 4.68 13.95 24.66
C ALA A 27 3.75 14.07 23.45
N CYS A 28 4.30 14.04 22.23
CA CYS A 28 3.49 14.01 21.01
C CYS A 28 2.81 12.65 20.83
N GLU A 29 1.48 12.59 20.80
CA GLU A 29 0.71 11.33 20.68
C GLU A 29 1.13 10.42 19.51
N HIS A 30 1.60 11.00 18.39
CA HIS A 30 2.08 10.23 17.22
C HIS A 30 3.55 9.79 17.33
N CYS A 31 4.44 10.53 18.00
CA CYS A 31 5.89 10.28 17.92
C CYS A 31 6.66 10.41 19.24
N SER A 32 5.94 10.42 20.37
CA SER A 32 6.41 10.53 21.75
C SER A 32 7.31 11.74 22.08
N LYS A 33 7.61 12.63 21.13
CA LYS A 33 8.50 13.79 21.34
C LYS A 33 7.91 14.78 22.35
N GLU A 34 8.56 14.84 23.50
CA GLU A 34 8.24 15.72 24.62
C GLU A 34 8.56 17.19 24.32
N ARG A 35 7.74 18.10 24.85
CA ARG A 35 7.90 19.56 24.74
C ARG A 35 7.01 20.29 25.74
N TRP A 36 7.31 21.56 26.00
CA TRP A 36 6.35 22.48 26.61
C TRP A 36 5.25 22.87 25.60
N VAL A 37 3.99 22.62 25.95
CA VAL A 37 2.78 22.98 25.21
C VAL A 37 1.96 23.96 26.05
N HIS A 38 1.30 24.96 25.45
CA HIS A 38 0.36 25.81 26.20
C HIS A 38 -0.73 24.96 26.88
N PHE A 39 -1.08 25.30 28.11
CA PHE A 39 -2.08 24.60 28.91
C PHE A 39 -3.23 25.55 29.25
N VAL A 40 -4.43 25.24 28.76
CA VAL A 40 -5.63 26.09 28.84
C VAL A 40 -6.85 25.19 29.07
N ASN A 41 -7.79 25.61 29.92
CA ASN A 41 -9.00 24.85 30.24
C ASN A 41 -8.71 23.38 30.60
N SER A 42 -7.71 23.17 31.45
CA SER A 42 -7.19 21.86 31.90
C SER A 42 -6.65 20.94 30.79
N ASN A 43 -6.39 21.45 29.59
CA ASN A 43 -5.95 20.65 28.43
C ASN A 43 -4.69 21.23 27.73
N PRO A 44 -3.83 20.38 27.13
CA PRO A 44 -2.77 20.83 26.22
C PRO A 44 -3.38 21.35 24.91
N VAL A 45 -3.05 22.58 24.52
CA VAL A 45 -3.63 23.24 23.32
C VAL A 45 -3.23 22.56 22.00
N ASN A 46 -2.11 21.81 21.97
CA ASN A 46 -1.67 21.03 20.81
C ASN A 46 -1.11 19.68 21.27
N THR A 47 -1.85 18.59 21.09
CA THR A 47 -1.37 17.25 21.49
C THR A 47 -0.28 16.72 20.56
N LEU A 48 -0.39 17.00 19.26
CA LEU A 48 0.64 16.71 18.26
C LEU A 48 1.74 17.78 18.24
N CYS A 49 2.97 17.36 17.90
CA CYS A 49 4.05 18.30 17.57
C CYS A 49 3.90 18.79 16.11
N LEU A 50 4.52 19.93 15.78
CA LEU A 50 4.38 20.59 14.48
C LEU A 50 4.68 19.67 13.27
N LYS A 51 5.67 18.77 13.35
CA LYS A 51 5.95 17.78 12.28
C LYS A 51 4.76 16.82 12.09
N CYS A 52 4.15 16.36 13.18
CA CYS A 52 3.06 15.39 13.15
C CYS A 52 1.73 16.05 12.77
N HIS A 53 1.43 17.25 13.26
CA HIS A 53 0.26 18.01 12.83
C HIS A 53 0.32 18.32 11.31
N ASN A 54 1.46 18.79 10.81
CA ASN A 54 1.66 19.03 9.38
C ASN A 54 1.64 17.73 8.53
N ARG A 55 1.76 16.54 9.14
CA ARG A 55 1.51 15.24 8.49
C ARG A 55 0.02 14.89 8.52
N SER A 56 -0.65 15.05 9.67
CA SER A 56 -2.07 14.71 9.87
C SER A 56 -3.05 15.58 9.06
N GLU A 57 -2.63 16.78 8.66
CA GLU A 57 -3.35 17.67 7.73
C GLU A 57 -3.27 17.19 6.26
N ARG A 58 -2.15 16.57 5.85
CA ARG A 58 -1.82 16.29 4.43
C ARG A 58 -2.18 14.89 3.97
N GLU A 59 -1.92 13.91 4.83
CA GLU A 59 -2.39 12.48 4.74
C GLU A 59 -4.91 11.36 6.01
N HIS A 60 -5.62 11.83 7.11
CA HIS A 60 -6.82 11.30 7.79
C HIS A 60 -8.05 12.20 7.57
N HIS A 61 -7.88 13.44 7.07
CA HIS A 61 -8.96 14.43 6.96
C HIS A 61 -9.24 14.95 5.54
N HIS A 62 -8.38 14.70 4.55
CA HIS A 62 -8.72 15.01 3.16
C HIS A 62 -9.56 13.87 2.56
N PRO A 63 -10.82 14.09 2.13
CA PRO A 63 -11.78 13.01 1.81
C PRO A 63 -11.44 12.15 0.57
N ARG A 64 -10.31 12.43 -0.11
CA ARG A 64 -9.76 11.59 -1.20
C ARG A 64 -8.50 10.81 -0.83
N TRP A 65 -7.88 11.05 0.33
CA TRP A 65 -6.63 10.40 0.76
C TRP A 65 -6.91 8.99 1.30
N LYS A 66 -6.79 7.99 0.43
CA LYS A 66 -7.07 6.56 0.73
C LYS A 66 -5.92 5.88 1.49
N GLY A 67 -5.53 6.41 2.65
CA GLY A 67 -4.43 5.86 3.46
C GLY A 67 -3.06 5.81 2.76
N GLY A 68 -2.84 6.65 1.74
CA GLY A 68 -1.63 6.64 0.90
C GLY A 68 -1.63 5.62 -0.24
N ARG A 69 -2.72 4.84 -0.41
CA ARG A 69 -2.88 3.81 -1.44
C ARG A 69 -3.40 4.41 -2.76
N ASN A 70 -2.63 4.30 -3.83
CA ASN A 70 -2.95 4.81 -5.17
C ASN A 70 -2.70 3.74 -6.25
N LYS A 71 -3.36 3.84 -7.43
CA LYS A 71 -3.12 2.94 -8.56
C LYS A 71 -2.11 3.57 -9.53
N HIS A 72 -1.03 2.85 -9.82
CA HIS A 72 0.02 3.23 -10.76
C HIS A 72 -0.48 3.14 -12.21
N ARG A 73 0.14 3.91 -13.12
CA ARG A 73 -0.19 3.94 -14.56
C ARG A 73 -0.17 2.56 -15.24
N GLU A 74 0.66 1.63 -14.74
CA GLU A 74 0.80 0.26 -15.27
C GLU A 74 -0.17 -0.76 -14.63
N GLY A 75 -1.10 -0.31 -13.77
CA GLY A 75 -2.13 -1.12 -13.13
C GLY A 75 -1.77 -1.67 -11.74
N TYR A 76 -0.53 -1.57 -11.30
CA TYR A 76 -0.13 -1.94 -9.93
C TYR A 76 -0.70 -0.98 -8.88
N ILE A 77 -0.77 -1.43 -7.63
CA ILE A 77 -0.99 -0.53 -6.48
C ILE A 77 0.36 -0.04 -5.94
N ILE A 78 0.43 1.25 -5.62
CA ILE A 78 1.48 1.84 -4.78
C ILE A 78 0.87 2.26 -3.44
N ILE A 79 1.66 2.11 -2.38
CA ILE A 79 1.35 2.62 -1.03
C ILE A 79 2.44 3.59 -0.60
N ARG A 80 2.11 4.49 0.34
CA ARG A 80 3.08 5.38 0.96
C ARG A 80 3.50 4.83 2.32
N ILE A 81 4.79 4.64 2.48
CA ILE A 81 5.45 4.28 3.74
C ILE A 81 6.35 5.43 4.20
N PHE A 82 6.81 5.38 5.45
CA PHE A 82 7.47 6.51 6.10
C PHE A 82 8.88 6.15 6.58
N PRO A 83 9.79 7.12 6.82
CA PRO A 83 11.16 6.85 7.29
C PRO A 83 11.26 6.12 8.65
N GLU A 84 10.13 5.93 9.31
CA GLU A 84 9.98 5.20 10.56
C GLU A 84 9.70 3.68 10.34
N ASP A 85 9.55 3.23 9.08
CA ASP A 85 9.26 1.85 8.65
C ASP A 85 10.55 1.11 8.20
N PRO A 86 10.82 -0.14 8.64
CA PRO A 86 12.01 -0.90 8.23
C PRO A 86 12.15 -1.14 6.72
N ILE A 87 11.05 -1.14 5.96
CA ILE A 87 11.00 -1.39 4.51
C ILE A 87 11.22 -0.09 3.71
N TYR A 88 11.24 1.09 4.37
CA TYR A 88 11.46 2.39 3.74
C TYR A 88 12.69 2.50 2.80
N PRO A 89 13.83 1.80 3.02
CA PRO A 89 14.94 1.79 2.07
C PRO A 89 14.59 1.32 0.65
N MET A 90 13.46 0.62 0.46
CA MET A 90 12.96 0.19 -0.86
C MET A 90 12.17 1.27 -1.62
N CYS A 91 11.96 2.46 -1.06
CA CYS A 91 11.21 3.53 -1.73
C CYS A 91 11.96 4.10 -2.95
N HIS A 92 11.27 4.19 -4.08
CA HIS A 92 11.86 4.70 -5.34
C HIS A 92 11.96 6.24 -5.39
N SER A 93 11.44 6.97 -4.41
CA SER A 93 11.56 8.44 -4.33
C SER A 93 11.53 8.97 -2.90
N ARG A 94 11.89 10.26 -2.73
CA ARG A 94 11.84 10.99 -1.45
C ARG A 94 10.42 11.13 -0.88
N ASP A 95 9.40 10.83 -1.67
CA ASP A 95 7.99 10.95 -1.29
C ASP A 95 7.50 9.76 -0.44
N GLY A 96 8.27 8.67 -0.41
CA GLY A 96 7.98 7.48 0.39
C GLY A 96 7.05 6.47 -0.27
N TYR A 97 6.95 6.43 -1.61
CA TYR A 97 6.11 5.44 -2.30
C TYR A 97 6.86 4.14 -2.64
N ILE A 98 6.14 3.03 -2.52
CA ILE A 98 6.59 1.66 -2.84
C ILE A 98 5.44 0.89 -3.53
N LEU A 99 5.77 -0.10 -4.35
CA LEU A 99 4.81 -1.04 -4.92
C LEU A 99 4.26 -1.98 -3.83
N GLU A 100 2.93 -2.10 -3.73
CA GLU A 100 2.26 -2.81 -2.64
C GLU A 100 2.64 -4.30 -2.58
N HIS A 101 2.78 -4.97 -3.73
CA HIS A 101 3.25 -6.36 -3.80
C HIS A 101 4.71 -6.52 -3.34
N ARG A 102 5.59 -5.53 -3.57
CA ARG A 102 6.97 -5.56 -3.07
C ARG A 102 7.00 -5.40 -1.55
N TYR A 103 6.18 -4.49 -1.00
CA TYR A 103 6.05 -4.30 0.43
C TYR A 103 5.50 -5.56 1.13
N ILE A 104 4.42 -6.14 0.62
CA ILE A 104 3.79 -7.34 1.22
C ILE A 104 4.75 -8.54 1.19
N MET A 105 5.49 -8.75 0.10
CA MET A 105 6.51 -9.80 0.02
C MET A 105 7.73 -9.52 0.91
N ALA A 106 8.22 -8.27 0.98
CA ALA A 106 9.30 -7.88 1.90
C ALA A 106 8.92 -8.13 3.37
N ASN A 107 7.70 -7.73 3.76
CA ASN A 107 7.17 -7.95 5.11
C ASN A 107 6.96 -9.44 5.42
N HIS A 108 6.54 -10.25 4.44
CA HIS A 108 6.42 -11.71 4.59
C HIS A 108 7.78 -12.40 4.80
N LEU A 109 8.84 -11.89 4.17
CA LEU A 109 10.21 -12.40 4.31
C LEU A 109 10.99 -11.79 5.50
N GLY A 110 10.43 -10.78 6.17
CA GLY A 110 11.09 -10.06 7.26
C GLY A 110 12.31 -9.22 6.83
N ARG A 111 12.46 -8.91 5.53
CA ARG A 111 13.59 -8.14 4.99
C ARG A 111 13.21 -7.32 3.76
N CYS A 112 14.02 -6.31 3.44
CA CYS A 112 13.95 -5.64 2.15
C CYS A 112 14.20 -6.63 0.99
N LEU A 113 13.53 -6.40 -0.15
CA LEU A 113 13.83 -7.05 -1.42
C LEU A 113 14.82 -6.21 -2.22
N GLU A 114 15.83 -6.89 -2.77
CA GLU A 114 16.82 -6.31 -3.66
C GLU A 114 16.24 -5.89 -5.01
N SER A 115 16.94 -5.02 -5.73
CA SER A 115 16.46 -4.43 -6.98
C SER A 115 16.21 -5.45 -8.11
N TRP A 116 16.92 -6.59 -8.08
CA TRP A 116 16.79 -7.70 -9.03
C TRP A 116 15.79 -8.78 -8.61
N GLU A 117 15.27 -8.74 -7.38
CA GLU A 117 14.27 -9.70 -6.91
C GLU A 117 12.88 -9.29 -7.42
N ILE A 118 12.28 -10.09 -8.30
CA ILE A 118 10.99 -9.78 -8.93
C ILE A 118 9.87 -10.47 -8.17
N VAL A 119 8.80 -9.73 -7.89
CA VAL A 119 7.55 -10.28 -7.34
C VAL A 119 6.55 -10.43 -8.49
N HIS A 120 6.05 -11.64 -8.70
CA HIS A 120 5.12 -12.00 -9.77
C HIS A 120 3.73 -12.32 -9.22
N HIS A 121 2.67 -11.89 -9.92
CA HIS A 121 1.27 -12.22 -9.63
C HIS A 121 0.86 -13.49 -10.40
N LYS A 122 0.61 -14.60 -9.70
CA LYS A 122 0.28 -15.91 -10.30
C LYS A 122 -0.98 -15.85 -11.17
N ASN A 123 -2.01 -15.13 -10.73
CA ASN A 123 -3.22 -14.87 -11.53
C ASN A 123 -3.10 -13.69 -12.51
N ARG A 124 -1.96 -13.00 -12.54
CA ARG A 124 -1.64 -11.82 -13.36
C ARG A 124 -2.50 -10.57 -13.10
N ILE A 125 -3.31 -10.56 -12.03
CA ILE A 125 -4.12 -9.41 -11.59
C ILE A 125 -3.25 -8.52 -10.69
N LYS A 126 -2.80 -7.39 -11.25
CA LYS A 126 -1.78 -6.49 -10.68
C LYS A 126 -2.15 -5.78 -9.37
N ASP A 127 -3.42 -5.79 -8.99
CA ASP A 127 -3.96 -5.24 -7.74
C ASP A 127 -4.49 -6.30 -6.77
N ASP A 128 -4.41 -7.59 -7.11
CA ASP A 128 -4.62 -8.72 -6.20
C ASP A 128 -3.31 -9.07 -5.46
N ASN A 129 -2.94 -8.22 -4.51
CA ASN A 129 -1.66 -8.31 -3.79
C ASN A 129 -1.70 -9.24 -2.56
N ARG A 130 -2.63 -10.19 -2.49
CA ARG A 130 -2.67 -11.22 -1.43
C ARG A 130 -1.45 -12.13 -1.52
N ILE A 131 -0.81 -12.47 -0.40
CA ILE A 131 0.51 -13.13 -0.38
C ILE A 131 0.51 -14.49 -1.10
N GLU A 132 -0.58 -15.25 -1.03
CA GLU A 132 -0.73 -16.53 -1.74
C GLU A 132 -0.72 -16.39 -3.27
N ASN A 133 -1.12 -15.22 -3.80
CA ASN A 133 -1.06 -14.90 -5.23
C ASN A 133 0.31 -14.37 -5.67
N LEU A 134 1.21 -14.04 -4.74
CA LEU A 134 2.54 -13.51 -5.02
C LEU A 134 3.59 -14.64 -5.05
N GLU A 135 4.64 -14.43 -5.84
CA GLU A 135 5.80 -15.32 -5.95
C GLU A 135 7.09 -14.50 -6.11
N LEU A 136 8.18 -14.94 -5.50
CA LEU A 136 9.49 -14.29 -5.67
C LEU A 136 10.33 -15.08 -6.68
N ILE A 137 10.73 -14.43 -7.78
CA ILE A 137 11.43 -15.07 -8.90
C ILE A 137 12.56 -14.21 -9.47
N SER A 138 13.44 -14.84 -10.23
CA SER A 138 14.50 -14.16 -11.00
C SER A 138 14.00 -13.60 -12.34
N ASP A 139 14.73 -12.65 -12.90
CA ASP A 139 14.39 -11.99 -14.18
C ASP A 139 14.22 -12.98 -15.36
N ILE A 140 15.13 -13.96 -15.45
CA ILE A 140 15.09 -15.02 -16.48
C ILE A 140 13.76 -15.78 -16.39
N SER A 141 13.35 -16.17 -15.19
CA SER A 141 12.07 -16.86 -14.95
C SER A 141 10.88 -15.95 -15.23
N HIS A 142 10.92 -14.69 -14.80
CA HIS A 142 9.81 -13.74 -15.00
C HIS A 142 9.48 -13.53 -16.49
N ARG A 143 10.51 -13.37 -17.33
CA ARG A 143 10.32 -13.22 -18.79
C ARG A 143 9.75 -14.48 -19.42
N GLN A 144 10.22 -15.67 -19.02
CA GLN A 144 9.71 -16.94 -19.53
C GLN A 144 8.25 -17.18 -19.11
N ILE A 145 7.92 -17.02 -17.82
CA ILE A 145 6.56 -17.20 -17.28
C ILE A 145 5.57 -16.26 -17.97
N THR A 146 5.93 -14.98 -18.17
CA THR A 146 5.07 -14.00 -18.85
C THR A 146 4.76 -14.40 -20.29
N ILE A 147 5.76 -14.83 -21.06
CA ILE A 147 5.60 -15.23 -22.47
C ILE A 147 4.82 -16.55 -22.59
N LEU A 148 5.22 -17.56 -21.81
CA LEU A 148 4.59 -18.88 -21.83
C LEU A 148 3.13 -18.82 -21.37
N GLY A 149 2.84 -18.09 -20.28
CA GLY A 149 1.48 -17.89 -19.79
C GLY A 149 0.58 -17.22 -20.84
N SER A 150 1.08 -16.18 -21.51
CA SER A 150 0.33 -15.50 -22.58
C SER A 150 0.00 -16.43 -23.76
N LYS A 151 0.94 -17.32 -24.11
CA LYS A 151 0.73 -18.32 -25.16
C LYS A 151 -0.22 -19.45 -24.73
N ILE A 152 -0.18 -19.87 -23.47
CA ILE A 152 -1.12 -20.85 -22.89
C ILE A 152 -2.55 -20.31 -22.93
N ASP A 153 -2.78 -19.07 -22.51
CA ASP A 153 -4.12 -18.46 -22.52
C ASP A 153 -4.70 -18.39 -23.95
N MET A 154 -3.88 -18.00 -24.93
CA MET A 154 -4.28 -17.96 -26.34
C MET A 154 -4.69 -19.35 -26.86
N LEU A 155 -3.91 -20.39 -26.52
CA LEU A 155 -4.23 -21.77 -26.88
C LEU A 155 -5.49 -22.30 -26.17
N LEU A 156 -5.70 -21.93 -24.90
CA LEU A 156 -6.90 -22.32 -24.13
C LEU A 156 -8.17 -21.63 -24.63
N ASN A 157 -8.08 -20.40 -25.13
CA ASN A 157 -9.20 -19.70 -25.75
C ASN A 157 -9.55 -20.31 -27.10
N GLY A 158 -8.58 -20.53 -27.99
CA GLY A 158 -8.82 -21.26 -29.26
C GLY A 158 -9.36 -22.68 -29.04
N GLN A 159 -8.89 -23.39 -28.01
CA GLN A 159 -9.45 -24.70 -27.65
C GLN A 159 -10.89 -24.62 -27.12
N ARG A 160 -11.33 -23.48 -26.59
CA ARG A 160 -12.71 -23.24 -26.13
C ARG A 160 -13.63 -22.94 -27.32
N GLU A 161 -13.17 -22.10 -28.23
CA GLU A 161 -13.86 -21.75 -29.48
C GLU A 161 -14.11 -23.01 -30.33
N LEU A 162 -13.05 -23.79 -30.61
CA LEU A 162 -13.16 -25.07 -31.33
C LEU A 162 -14.08 -26.09 -30.65
N LYS A 163 -14.14 -26.12 -29.31
CA LYS A 163 -15.05 -27.03 -28.58
C LYS A 163 -16.52 -26.64 -28.76
N GLU A 164 -16.83 -25.35 -28.80
CA GLU A 164 -18.20 -24.88 -29.01
C GLU A 164 -18.61 -25.00 -30.49
N GLU A 165 -17.70 -24.74 -31.44
CA GLU A 165 -17.92 -25.01 -32.86
C GLU A 165 -18.24 -26.50 -33.11
N ILE A 166 -17.41 -27.42 -32.58
CA ILE A 166 -17.65 -28.87 -32.64
C ILE A 166 -18.99 -29.25 -31.99
N ARG A 167 -19.41 -28.55 -30.93
CA ARG A 167 -20.71 -28.78 -30.28
C ARG A 167 -21.89 -28.35 -31.17
N LEU A 168 -21.79 -27.18 -31.79
CA LEU A 168 -22.81 -26.65 -32.72
C LEU A 168 -22.93 -27.55 -33.96
N LEU A 169 -21.82 -27.91 -34.60
CA LEU A 169 -21.79 -28.83 -35.74
C LEU A 169 -22.37 -30.21 -35.40
N ARG A 170 -22.18 -30.71 -34.18
CA ARG A 170 -22.82 -31.96 -33.70
C ARG A 170 -24.33 -31.84 -33.52
N LEU A 171 -24.83 -30.69 -33.07
CA LEU A 171 -26.26 -30.42 -32.96
C LEU A 171 -26.91 -30.32 -34.34
N GLU A 172 -26.28 -29.59 -35.27
CA GLU A 172 -26.73 -29.50 -36.66
C GLU A 172 -26.76 -30.87 -37.35
N ASN A 173 -25.68 -31.65 -37.24
CA ASN A 173 -25.62 -33.01 -37.80
C ASN A 173 -26.70 -33.94 -37.22
N LYS A 174 -27.07 -33.76 -35.94
CA LYS A 174 -28.20 -34.49 -35.35
C LYS A 174 -29.52 -34.07 -36.00
N MET A 175 -29.80 -32.77 -36.07
CA MET A 175 -31.04 -32.25 -36.67
C MET A 175 -31.18 -32.60 -38.16
N LEU A 176 -30.08 -32.66 -38.91
CA LEU A 176 -30.08 -33.11 -40.30
C LEU A 176 -30.44 -34.60 -40.41
N ARG A 177 -29.85 -35.47 -39.57
CA ARG A 177 -30.17 -36.92 -39.54
C ARG A 177 -31.63 -37.18 -39.18
N GLU A 178 -32.16 -36.46 -38.19
CA GLU A 178 -33.57 -36.56 -37.78
C GLU A 178 -34.52 -36.15 -38.92
N LYS A 179 -34.16 -35.12 -39.72
CA LYS A 179 -34.92 -34.74 -40.92
C LYS A 179 -34.83 -35.74 -42.08
N SER A 180 -33.73 -36.49 -42.19
CA SER A 180 -33.54 -37.51 -43.24
C SER A 180 -34.17 -38.88 -42.92
N THR A 181 -34.92 -38.99 -41.83
CA THR A 181 -35.67 -40.19 -41.43
C THR A 181 -37.20 -40.00 -41.49
N LEU A 182 -37.64 -38.96 -42.19
CA LEU A 182 -39.04 -38.61 -42.51
C LEU A 182 -39.26 -38.59 -44.03
#